data_AF-A0A6H9LP22-F1
#
_entry.id   AF-A0A6H9LP22-F1
#
_cell.length_a   1.000
_cell.length_b   1.000
_cell.length_c   1.000
_cell.angle_alpha   90.00
_cell.angle_beta   90.00
_cell.angle_gamma   90.00
#
_symmetry.space_group_name_H-M   'P 1'
#
loop_
_entity.id
_entity.type
_entity.pdbx_description
1 polymer ?
#
loop_
_entity_poly.entity_id
_entity_poly.type
_entity_poly.pdbx_seq_one_letter_code
_entity_poly.pdbx_strand_id
1 'polypeptide(L)'
;MRYVQSNEKGIATLIALIMVGMLTLIGIAVMSTSDDEVTITGNGLQETRAFYAAEAALESAAAKLHYLSDSAGGLTTIMPSGYGQINESNFTFETADLGPVEQRILDNGTLAGLHARVKSYEMKATAVNEVDGSTVQLSQTFERALVPLFQFAVFYGNDLEIAPGPDMTLIGRVHSNGNLWLQANSSLNIDSYITASGNILHGRKGPGGVSSGDVNIKDGSGNYISMKEGGTDWLDADDGHWYDSSIAKWNGRVQDSTHGQGPLELPLNSTDDPHKLIERADGGNTDSYEELATLKFIDGEAFELVGSTWNNVTADMNSKGIIRLDTFHDAREGEDVISTELDIEKMYDEGYAPSNGVIYFADDNGGSGYPALRISNGEELDDGLTIASENPVYTKGDFNSVNKKPASIMGDAVTFLSDNFDDALSWGSKSARVATATTVNASFLTGNTETTSTNYNGGLENLPRFLEVWSGKSFTWRGSMVNLWNSVQANGDWSGTYYSPPIRDWAYDTDLDDPNNLPPESPVVRVFQRTGWKESDIGYTNLDYSDLAVD
;
A
#
# COMPACT_ATOMS: atom_id res chain seq x y z
N MET A 1 -78.58 -66.24 40.49
CA MET A 1 -77.54 -65.34 39.94
C MET A 1 -76.17 -65.92 40.21
N ARG A 2 -75.66 -66.79 39.33
CA ARG A 2 -74.24 -67.23 39.32
C ARG A 2 -73.96 -67.97 38.02
N TYR A 3 -74.14 -67.27 36.92
CA TYR A 3 -73.61 -67.63 35.60
C TYR A 3 -73.36 -66.29 34.90
N VAL A 4 -72.28 -66.19 34.13
CA VAL A 4 -71.68 -64.97 33.54
C VAL A 4 -70.65 -64.27 34.44
N GLN A 5 -69.53 -64.93 34.73
CA GLN A 5 -68.29 -64.21 35.11
C GLN A 5 -67.00 -64.99 34.82
N SER A 6 -66.99 -65.84 33.78
CA SER A 6 -65.81 -66.65 33.40
C SER A 6 -65.24 -66.37 32.01
N ASN A 7 -65.78 -65.43 31.22
CA ASN A 7 -65.32 -65.16 29.85
C ASN A 7 -64.76 -63.75 29.58
N GLU A 8 -64.83 -62.81 30.52
CA GLU A 8 -64.25 -61.46 30.34
C GLU A 8 -62.77 -61.39 30.73
N LYS A 9 -62.29 -62.32 31.59
CA LYS A 9 -60.88 -62.36 31.99
C LYS A 9 -59.94 -62.77 30.86
N GLY A 10 -60.38 -63.59 29.90
CA GLY A 10 -59.56 -64.01 28.75
C GLY A 10 -59.33 -62.89 27.73
N ILE A 11 -60.39 -62.13 27.39
CA ILE A 11 -60.33 -61.02 26.43
C ILE A 11 -59.59 -59.82 27.03
N ALA A 12 -59.81 -59.49 28.31
CA ALA A 12 -59.07 -58.42 28.97
C ALA A 12 -57.56 -58.73 29.07
N THR A 13 -57.19 -59.98 29.33
CA THR A 13 -55.78 -60.41 29.36
C THR A 13 -55.16 -60.41 27.96
N LEU A 14 -55.91 -60.81 26.92
CA LEU A 14 -55.46 -60.74 25.53
C LEU A 14 -55.24 -59.29 25.07
N ILE A 15 -56.18 -58.38 25.36
CA ILE A 15 -56.07 -56.95 25.04
C ILE A 15 -54.91 -56.32 25.84
N ALA A 16 -54.74 -56.69 27.11
CA ALA A 16 -53.59 -56.25 27.91
C ALA A 16 -52.25 -56.75 27.34
N LEU A 17 -52.17 -58.01 26.88
CA LEU A 17 -50.99 -58.56 26.22
C LEU A 17 -50.69 -57.87 24.88
N ILE A 18 -51.73 -57.57 24.09
CA ILE A 18 -51.59 -56.81 22.84
C ILE A 18 -51.13 -55.38 23.13
N MET A 19 -51.70 -54.70 24.13
CA MET A 19 -51.27 -53.34 24.52
C MET A 19 -49.85 -53.31 25.07
N VAL A 20 -49.45 -54.28 25.89
CA VAL A 20 -48.07 -54.41 26.37
C VAL A 20 -47.13 -54.69 25.20
N GLY A 21 -47.52 -55.56 24.27
CA GLY A 21 -46.75 -55.84 23.04
C GLY A 21 -46.62 -54.63 22.11
N MET A 22 -47.66 -53.81 22.00
CA MET A 22 -47.61 -52.56 21.23
C MET A 22 -46.76 -51.51 21.94
N LEU A 23 -46.87 -51.37 23.26
CA LEU A 23 -46.06 -50.44 24.04
C LEU A 23 -44.58 -50.82 24.05
N THR A 24 -44.23 -52.11 24.06
CA THR A 24 -42.84 -52.54 23.89
C THR A 24 -42.33 -52.30 22.48
N LEU A 25 -43.15 -52.52 21.43
CA LEU A 25 -42.77 -52.19 20.06
C LEU A 25 -42.56 -50.68 19.87
N ILE A 26 -43.42 -49.84 20.45
CA ILE A 26 -43.26 -48.38 20.45
C ILE A 26 -42.00 -47.99 21.25
N GLY A 27 -41.76 -48.61 22.41
CA GLY A 27 -40.56 -48.37 23.22
C GLY A 27 -39.27 -48.71 22.49
N ILE A 28 -39.23 -49.84 21.77
CA ILE A 28 -38.08 -50.23 20.93
C ILE A 28 -37.88 -49.25 19.77
N ALA A 29 -38.96 -48.82 19.11
CA ALA A 29 -38.90 -47.85 18.03
C ALA A 29 -38.39 -46.47 18.52
N VAL A 30 -38.84 -46.00 19.69
CA VAL A 30 -38.36 -44.74 20.28
C VAL A 30 -36.89 -44.83 20.71
N MET A 31 -36.46 -45.97 21.23
CA MET A 31 -35.05 -46.21 21.55
C MET A 31 -34.18 -46.22 20.29
N SER A 32 -34.60 -46.91 19.23
CA SER A 32 -33.84 -46.91 17.98
C SER A 32 -33.75 -45.51 17.36
N THR A 33 -34.85 -44.74 17.36
CA THR A 33 -34.81 -43.36 16.86
C THR A 33 -33.94 -42.45 17.72
N SER A 34 -33.87 -42.69 19.03
CA SER A 34 -32.99 -41.94 19.93
C SER A 34 -31.52 -42.28 19.72
N ASP A 35 -31.20 -43.57 19.52
CA ASP A 35 -29.85 -44.01 19.18
C ASP A 35 -29.42 -43.43 17.82
N ASP A 36 -30.33 -43.41 16.83
CA ASP A 36 -30.09 -42.78 15.53
C ASP A 36 -29.84 -41.27 15.69
N GLU A 37 -30.64 -40.55 16.49
CA GLU A 37 -30.52 -39.11 16.71
C GLU A 37 -29.23 -38.73 17.45
N VAL A 38 -28.84 -39.51 18.46
CA VAL A 38 -27.55 -39.38 19.16
C VAL A 38 -26.40 -39.63 18.20
N THR A 39 -26.49 -40.65 17.35
CA THR A 39 -25.46 -40.95 16.34
C THR A 39 -25.32 -39.83 15.31
N ILE A 40 -26.44 -39.34 14.77
CA ILE A 40 -26.46 -38.23 13.80
C ILE A 40 -25.85 -36.97 14.42
N THR A 41 -26.23 -36.65 15.65
CA THR A 41 -25.71 -35.47 16.37
C THR A 41 -24.23 -35.62 16.68
N GLY A 42 -23.79 -36.83 17.06
CA GLY A 42 -22.38 -37.15 17.30
C GLY A 42 -21.54 -36.96 16.04
N ASN A 43 -21.98 -37.51 14.91
CA ASN A 43 -21.32 -37.36 13.63
C ASN A 43 -21.24 -35.90 13.19
N GLY A 44 -22.35 -35.14 13.30
CA GLY A 44 -22.35 -33.72 12.97
C GLY A 44 -21.40 -32.88 13.83
N LEU A 45 -21.21 -33.24 15.10
CA LEU A 45 -20.21 -32.61 15.97
C LEU A 45 -18.78 -32.90 15.51
N GLN A 46 -18.47 -34.15 15.13
CA GLN A 46 -17.13 -34.51 14.67
C GLN A 46 -16.80 -33.93 13.30
N GLU A 47 -17.77 -33.88 12.39
CA GLU A 47 -17.68 -33.17 11.12
C GLU A 47 -17.39 -31.68 11.34
N THR A 48 -18.12 -31.03 12.25
CA THR A 48 -17.88 -29.62 12.61
C THR A 48 -16.45 -29.40 13.15
N ARG A 49 -15.93 -30.33 13.95
CA ARG A 49 -14.54 -30.27 14.44
C ARG A 49 -13.52 -30.42 13.31
N ALA A 50 -13.74 -31.36 12.39
CA ALA A 50 -12.90 -31.53 11.20
C ALA A 50 -12.95 -30.29 10.31
N PHE A 51 -14.13 -29.69 10.10
CA PHE A 51 -14.29 -28.45 9.35
C PHE A 51 -13.43 -27.32 9.92
N TYR A 52 -13.53 -27.04 11.23
CA TYR A 52 -12.71 -26.01 11.86
C TYR A 52 -11.22 -26.33 11.87
N ALA A 53 -10.84 -27.62 11.93
CA ALA A 53 -9.46 -28.03 11.78
C ALA A 53 -8.93 -27.79 10.36
N ALA A 54 -9.74 -28.04 9.33
CA ALA A 54 -9.40 -27.73 7.94
C ALA A 54 -9.32 -26.21 7.70
N GLU A 55 -10.21 -25.40 8.29
CA GLU A 55 -10.10 -23.94 8.24
C GLU A 55 -8.81 -23.44 8.89
N ALA A 56 -8.49 -23.92 10.10
CA ALA A 56 -7.25 -23.57 10.78
C ALA A 56 -6.00 -23.97 9.96
N ALA A 57 -6.07 -25.08 9.24
CA ALA A 57 -5.01 -25.52 8.33
C ALA A 57 -4.86 -24.60 7.11
N LEU A 58 -5.96 -24.12 6.51
CA LEU A 58 -5.92 -23.13 5.44
C LEU A 58 -5.31 -21.81 5.91
N GLU A 59 -5.69 -21.33 7.10
CA GLU A 59 -5.11 -20.11 7.68
C GLU A 59 -3.60 -20.28 7.97
N SER A 60 -3.18 -21.45 8.45
CA SER A 60 -1.76 -21.78 8.63
C SER A 60 -0.99 -21.79 7.30
N ALA A 61 -1.60 -22.34 6.24
CA ALA A 61 -1.04 -22.33 4.89
C ALA A 61 -0.87 -20.90 4.36
N ALA A 62 -1.90 -20.06 4.52
CA ALA A 62 -1.89 -18.66 4.10
C ALA A 62 -0.84 -17.84 4.86
N ALA A 63 -0.77 -17.98 6.19
CA ALA A 63 0.24 -17.32 7.01
C ALA A 63 1.66 -17.73 6.61
N LYS A 64 1.90 -19.01 6.35
CA LYS A 64 3.21 -19.51 5.92
C LYS A 64 3.57 -19.03 4.51
N LEU A 65 2.60 -18.97 3.59
CA LEU A 65 2.81 -18.43 2.25
C LEU A 65 3.13 -16.93 2.32
N HIS A 66 2.44 -16.18 3.19
CA HIS A 66 2.69 -14.77 3.46
C HIS A 66 4.11 -14.56 4.02
N TYR A 67 4.52 -15.33 5.03
CA TYR A 67 5.86 -15.25 5.61
C TYR A 67 6.98 -15.52 4.59
N LEU A 68 6.83 -16.58 3.78
CA LEU A 68 7.79 -16.91 2.71
C LEU A 68 7.81 -15.84 1.61
N SER A 69 6.67 -15.21 1.40
CA SER A 69 6.47 -14.09 0.49
C SER A 69 7.19 -12.82 0.97
N ASP A 70 7.13 -12.53 2.28
CA ASP A 70 7.82 -11.39 2.91
C ASP A 70 9.33 -11.60 2.89
N SER A 71 9.78 -12.79 3.28
CA SER A 71 11.20 -13.14 3.32
C SER A 71 11.91 -13.09 1.96
N ALA A 72 11.17 -13.17 0.86
CA ALA A 72 11.71 -13.13 -0.50
C ALA A 72 11.65 -11.74 -1.15
N GLY A 73 11.14 -10.70 -0.47
CA GLY A 73 10.98 -9.35 -1.03
C GLY A 73 10.06 -9.25 -2.26
N GLY A 74 9.33 -10.32 -2.56
CA GLY A 74 8.69 -10.49 -3.87
C GLY A 74 7.92 -11.80 -3.98
N LEU A 75 7.34 -12.07 -5.15
CA LEU A 75 6.47 -13.23 -5.39
C LEU A 75 7.21 -14.55 -5.11
N THR A 76 6.75 -15.34 -4.14
CA THR A 76 7.44 -16.58 -3.75
C THR A 76 7.15 -17.73 -4.72
N THR A 77 8.18 -18.55 -4.94
CA THR A 77 8.11 -19.81 -5.69
C THR A 77 8.08 -21.04 -4.78
N ILE A 78 8.22 -20.85 -3.46
CA ILE A 78 8.19 -21.93 -2.48
C ILE A 78 6.74 -22.16 -2.07
N MET A 79 6.23 -23.36 -2.32
CA MET A 79 4.87 -23.74 -1.94
C MET A 79 4.87 -24.44 -0.58
N PRO A 80 4.31 -23.83 0.47
CA PRO A 80 4.29 -24.45 1.78
C PRO A 80 3.31 -25.62 1.86
N SER A 81 3.72 -26.65 2.57
CA SER A 81 2.85 -27.73 3.06
C SER A 81 3.09 -27.94 4.56
N GLY A 82 2.18 -28.67 5.19
CA GLY A 82 2.26 -28.96 6.62
C GLY A 82 1.17 -29.93 7.10
N TYR A 83 1.28 -30.29 8.38
CA TYR A 83 0.33 -31.12 9.08
C TYR A 83 0.24 -30.68 10.55
N GLY A 84 -0.81 -31.09 11.25
CA GLY A 84 -1.00 -30.82 12.67
C GLY A 84 -2.25 -31.48 13.22
N GLN A 85 -2.61 -31.12 14.44
CA GLN A 85 -3.77 -31.65 15.13
C GLN A 85 -4.43 -30.54 15.94
N ILE A 86 -5.75 -30.42 15.86
CA ILE A 86 -6.55 -29.51 16.68
C ILE A 86 -7.94 -30.12 16.90
N ASN A 87 -8.50 -29.97 18.11
CA ASN A 87 -9.84 -30.46 18.45
C ASN A 87 -10.09 -31.93 18.04
N GLU A 88 -9.15 -32.83 18.36
CA GLU A 88 -9.25 -34.27 18.02
C GLU A 88 -9.34 -34.54 16.51
N SER A 89 -8.85 -33.61 15.69
CA SER A 89 -8.81 -33.75 14.23
C SER A 89 -7.38 -33.54 13.74
N ASN A 90 -6.83 -34.53 13.05
CA ASN A 90 -5.57 -34.39 12.33
C ASN A 90 -5.83 -33.63 11.04
N PHE A 91 -4.97 -32.68 10.69
CA PHE A 91 -5.07 -31.96 9.43
C PHE A 91 -3.76 -32.00 8.64
N THR A 92 -3.88 -31.89 7.33
CA THR A 92 -2.79 -31.62 6.40
C THR A 92 -3.17 -30.44 5.52
N PHE A 93 -2.18 -29.70 5.04
CA PHE A 93 -2.37 -28.71 4.00
C PHE A 93 -1.25 -28.73 2.98
N GLU A 94 -1.60 -28.36 1.75
CA GLU A 94 -0.68 -28.15 0.64
C GLU A 94 -1.04 -26.88 -0.12
N THR A 95 -0.02 -26.25 -0.71
CA THR A 95 -0.19 -25.09 -1.59
C THR A 95 0.28 -25.45 -2.98
N ALA A 96 -0.42 -24.97 -4.00
CA ALA A 96 -0.10 -25.16 -5.41
C ALA A 96 -0.03 -23.80 -6.11
N ASP A 97 0.95 -23.68 -7.00
CA ASP A 97 1.09 -22.57 -7.93
C ASP A 97 0.10 -22.76 -9.09
N LEU A 98 -0.70 -21.74 -9.42
CA LEU A 98 -1.73 -21.80 -10.46
C LEU A 98 -1.29 -21.28 -11.84
N GLY A 99 -0.02 -20.93 -12.03
CA GLY A 99 0.49 -20.52 -13.35
C GLY A 99 1.52 -19.42 -13.29
N PRO A 100 1.97 -18.88 -14.44
CA PRO A 100 2.93 -17.78 -14.46
C PRO A 100 2.37 -16.50 -13.82
N VAL A 101 3.25 -15.54 -13.54
CA VAL A 101 2.82 -14.19 -13.14
C VAL A 101 2.12 -13.52 -14.31
N GLU A 102 0.97 -12.91 -14.07
CA GLU A 102 0.18 -12.20 -15.07
C GLU A 102 0.16 -10.69 -14.79
N GLN A 103 0.23 -9.86 -15.82
CA GLN A 103 -0.11 -8.44 -15.70
C GLN A 103 -1.60 -8.26 -16.02
N ARG A 104 -2.37 -7.75 -15.06
CA ARG A 104 -3.80 -7.49 -15.24
C ARG A 104 -4.29 -6.38 -14.32
N ILE A 105 -5.46 -5.85 -14.66
CA ILE A 105 -6.20 -4.95 -13.77
C ILE A 105 -6.85 -5.82 -12.68
N LEU A 106 -6.81 -5.36 -11.42
CA LEU A 106 -7.50 -6.02 -10.32
C LEU A 106 -9.01 -5.79 -10.45
N ASP A 107 -9.79 -6.87 -10.45
CA ASP A 107 -11.25 -6.78 -10.62
C ASP A 107 -12.01 -6.62 -9.30
N ASN A 108 -11.38 -7.02 -8.19
CA ASN A 108 -11.98 -7.10 -6.87
C ASN A 108 -11.03 -6.55 -5.80
N GLY A 109 -11.58 -6.31 -4.61
CA GLY A 109 -10.82 -5.84 -3.45
C GLY A 109 -10.63 -4.33 -3.41
N THR A 110 -9.89 -3.88 -2.40
CA THR A 110 -9.67 -2.46 -2.09
C THR A 110 -8.88 -1.71 -3.16
N LEU A 111 -8.10 -2.43 -3.97
CA LEU A 111 -7.31 -1.91 -5.09
C LEU A 111 -7.89 -2.24 -6.47
N ALA A 112 -9.16 -2.61 -6.54
CA ALA A 112 -9.85 -2.87 -7.81
C ALA A 112 -9.71 -1.66 -8.75
N GLY A 113 -9.40 -1.93 -10.02
CA GLY A 113 -9.14 -0.94 -11.06
C GLY A 113 -7.69 -0.51 -11.20
N LEU A 114 -6.76 -1.05 -10.41
CA LEU A 114 -5.32 -0.81 -10.57
C LEU A 114 -4.65 -1.95 -11.36
N HIS A 115 -3.68 -1.61 -12.19
CA HIS A 115 -2.79 -2.58 -12.82
C HIS A 115 -1.87 -3.22 -11.79
N ALA A 116 -1.70 -4.53 -11.90
CA ALA A 116 -0.86 -5.29 -10.99
C ALA A 116 -0.16 -6.45 -11.70
N ARG A 117 0.98 -6.87 -11.15
CA ARG A 117 1.56 -8.19 -11.41
C ARG A 117 0.98 -9.16 -10.40
N VAL A 118 0.22 -10.14 -10.88
CA VAL A 118 -0.57 -11.05 -10.05
C VAL A 118 0.00 -12.46 -10.16
N LYS A 119 0.11 -13.13 -9.00
CA LYS A 119 0.40 -14.55 -8.89
C LYS A 119 -0.71 -15.23 -8.11
N SER A 120 -1.26 -16.29 -8.68
CA SER A 120 -2.38 -17.01 -8.09
C SER A 120 -1.93 -18.35 -7.49
N TYR A 121 -2.52 -18.71 -6.37
CA TYR A 121 -2.20 -19.91 -5.59
C TYR A 121 -3.50 -20.63 -5.20
N GLU A 122 -3.47 -21.97 -5.15
CA GLU A 122 -4.52 -22.79 -4.53
C GLU A 122 -3.96 -23.43 -3.27
N MET A 123 -4.69 -23.33 -2.16
CA MET A 123 -4.43 -24.06 -0.94
C MET A 123 -5.50 -25.13 -0.78
N LYS A 124 -5.09 -26.32 -0.34
CA LYS A 124 -5.99 -27.41 0.04
C LYS A 124 -5.67 -27.85 1.44
N ALA A 125 -6.69 -27.99 2.26
CA ALA A 125 -6.60 -28.56 3.58
C ALA A 125 -7.51 -29.77 3.69
N THR A 126 -7.01 -30.85 4.28
CA THR A 126 -7.81 -32.04 4.61
C THR A 126 -7.70 -32.25 6.11
N ALA A 127 -8.84 -32.37 6.79
CA ALA A 127 -8.89 -32.71 8.20
C ALA A 127 -9.69 -33.98 8.43
N VAL A 128 -9.21 -34.84 9.33
CA VAL A 128 -9.81 -36.12 9.70
C VAL A 128 -9.98 -36.17 11.20
N ASN A 129 -11.22 -36.32 11.66
CA ASN A 129 -11.54 -36.50 13.06
C ASN A 129 -11.10 -37.89 13.55
N GLU A 130 -10.48 -37.95 14.72
CA GLU A 130 -9.93 -39.19 15.28
C GLU A 130 -10.97 -40.11 15.92
N VAL A 131 -12.18 -39.59 16.19
CA VAL A 131 -13.23 -40.33 16.88
C VAL A 131 -14.01 -41.22 15.91
N ASP A 132 -14.41 -40.68 14.76
CA ASP A 132 -15.29 -41.35 13.80
C ASP A 132 -14.76 -41.38 12.36
N GLY A 133 -13.59 -40.78 12.11
CA GLY A 133 -13.01 -40.67 10.77
C GLY A 133 -13.70 -39.64 9.86
N SER A 134 -14.57 -38.78 10.41
CA SER A 134 -15.19 -37.67 9.67
C SER A 134 -14.11 -36.83 8.99
N THR A 135 -14.19 -36.71 7.67
CA THR A 135 -13.19 -36.07 6.83
C THR A 135 -13.79 -34.88 6.12
N VAL A 136 -13.15 -33.72 6.26
CA VAL A 136 -13.51 -32.49 5.57
C VAL A 136 -12.33 -32.03 4.73
N GLN A 137 -12.59 -31.72 3.47
CA GLN A 137 -11.61 -31.09 2.58
C GLN A 137 -12.07 -29.70 2.18
N LEU A 138 -11.24 -28.71 2.48
CA LEU A 138 -11.43 -27.32 2.09
C LEU A 138 -10.37 -26.91 1.09
N SER A 139 -10.74 -25.98 0.22
CA SER A 139 -9.81 -25.38 -0.73
C SER A 139 -10.06 -23.89 -0.88
N GLN A 140 -8.97 -23.14 -0.99
CA GLN A 140 -9.00 -21.69 -1.06
C GLN A 140 -8.05 -21.23 -2.15
N THR A 141 -8.45 -20.19 -2.87
CA THR A 141 -7.61 -19.53 -3.88
C THR A 141 -7.23 -18.16 -3.39
N PHE A 142 -5.96 -17.83 -3.59
CA PHE A 142 -5.37 -16.57 -3.19
C PHE A 142 -4.62 -15.96 -4.35
N GLU A 143 -4.58 -14.64 -4.34
CA GLU A 143 -3.75 -13.87 -5.23
C GLU A 143 -2.84 -12.96 -4.44
N ARG A 144 -1.60 -12.89 -4.92
CA ARG A 144 -0.68 -11.86 -4.52
C ARG A 144 -0.47 -10.92 -5.69
N ALA A 145 -0.76 -9.65 -5.45
CA ALA A 145 -0.65 -8.57 -6.42
C ALA A 145 0.47 -7.61 -6.00
N LEU A 146 1.35 -7.26 -6.95
CA LEU A 146 2.27 -6.14 -6.83
C LEU A 146 1.72 -4.99 -7.67
N VAL A 147 1.31 -3.92 -6.99
CA VAL A 147 0.68 -2.73 -7.60
C VAL A 147 1.70 -1.61 -7.62
N PRO A 148 2.11 -1.10 -8.81
CA PRO A 148 2.93 0.10 -8.92
C PRO A 148 2.37 1.27 -8.11
N LEU A 149 3.21 1.83 -7.24
CA LEU A 149 2.85 2.89 -6.30
C LEU A 149 2.46 4.18 -7.01
N PHE A 150 3.04 4.43 -8.18
CA PHE A 150 2.72 5.60 -9.00
C PHE A 150 1.37 5.54 -9.71
N GLN A 151 0.53 4.54 -9.43
CA GLN A 151 -0.88 4.57 -9.82
C GLN A 151 -1.77 5.34 -8.84
N PHE A 152 -1.22 5.78 -7.72
CA PHE A 152 -1.88 6.72 -6.82
C PHE A 152 -1.50 8.14 -7.22
N ALA A 153 -2.46 9.07 -7.20
CA ALA A 153 -2.14 10.49 -7.33
C ALA A 153 -1.41 10.99 -6.08
N VAL A 154 -1.87 10.50 -4.93
CA VAL A 154 -1.31 10.80 -3.61
C VAL A 154 -1.25 9.51 -2.82
N PHE A 155 -0.08 9.18 -2.28
CA PHE A 155 0.10 8.06 -1.38
C PHE A 155 0.92 8.49 -0.16
N TYR A 156 0.40 8.26 1.04
CA TYR A 156 1.10 8.52 2.29
C TYR A 156 1.32 7.23 3.07
N GLY A 157 2.56 6.98 3.51
CA GLY A 157 2.95 5.93 4.43
C GLY A 157 2.54 6.19 5.89
N ASN A 158 2.13 7.43 6.19
CA ASN A 158 1.68 7.89 7.51
C ASN A 158 0.30 8.54 7.39
N ASP A 159 -0.10 9.34 8.39
CA ASP A 159 -1.28 10.20 8.26
C ASP A 159 -1.10 11.24 7.15
N LEU A 160 -2.18 11.50 6.42
CA LEU A 160 -2.26 12.51 5.37
C LEU A 160 -3.16 13.65 5.82
N GLU A 161 -2.70 14.89 5.71
CA GLU A 161 -3.51 16.10 5.86
C GLU A 161 -3.54 16.88 4.55
N ILE A 162 -4.74 17.17 4.05
CA ILE A 162 -4.98 17.98 2.85
C ILE A 162 -5.84 19.17 3.26
N ALA A 163 -5.27 20.38 3.20
CA ALA A 163 -5.95 21.55 3.73
C ALA A 163 -5.67 22.84 2.94
N PRO A 164 -5.94 22.84 1.63
CA PRO A 164 -5.62 23.94 0.73
C PRO A 164 -6.32 25.25 1.10
N GLY A 165 -5.59 26.35 0.90
CA GLY A 165 -6.13 27.70 0.96
C GLY A 165 -7.01 28.03 -0.25
N PRO A 166 -6.41 28.12 -1.46
CA PRO A 166 -7.13 28.28 -2.73
C PRO A 166 -7.86 27.00 -3.14
N ASP A 167 -8.59 27.06 -4.26
CA ASP A 167 -9.16 25.87 -4.89
C ASP A 167 -8.06 24.87 -5.28
N MET A 168 -8.29 23.59 -4.99
CA MET A 168 -7.39 22.49 -5.36
C MET A 168 -8.21 21.35 -5.96
N THR A 169 -7.69 20.76 -7.03
CA THR A 169 -8.27 19.56 -7.64
C THR A 169 -7.22 18.46 -7.66
N LEU A 170 -7.57 17.28 -7.14
CA LEU A 170 -6.76 16.08 -7.19
C LEU A 170 -7.42 15.09 -8.14
N ILE A 171 -6.79 14.92 -9.29
CA ILE A 171 -7.16 13.91 -10.27
C ILE A 171 -6.44 12.63 -9.87
N GLY A 172 -7.14 11.48 -9.81
CA GLY A 172 -6.55 10.19 -9.43
C GLY A 172 -6.73 9.79 -7.95
N ARG A 173 -6.25 8.60 -7.58
CA ARG A 173 -6.53 7.97 -6.27
C ARG A 173 -5.70 8.58 -5.15
N VAL A 174 -6.29 8.68 -3.96
CA VAL A 174 -5.63 9.15 -2.74
C VAL A 174 -5.63 8.03 -1.70
N HIS A 175 -4.46 7.71 -1.15
CA HIS A 175 -4.33 6.72 -0.07
C HIS A 175 -3.48 7.24 1.09
N SER A 176 -3.83 6.80 2.30
CA SER A 176 -3.09 7.02 3.54
C SER A 176 -2.97 5.72 4.33
N ASN A 177 -1.75 5.31 4.66
CA ASN A 177 -1.45 4.23 5.61
C ASN A 177 -1.67 4.66 7.08
N GLY A 178 -2.11 5.91 7.33
CA GLY A 178 -2.66 6.37 8.61
C GLY A 178 -4.05 7.01 8.46
N ASN A 179 -4.38 7.96 9.32
CA ASN A 179 -5.58 8.79 9.21
C ASN A 179 -5.48 9.79 8.07
N LEU A 180 -6.61 10.08 7.43
CA LEU A 180 -6.73 11.09 6.39
C LEU A 180 -7.59 12.26 6.89
N TRP A 181 -6.97 13.44 6.98
CA TRP A 181 -7.60 14.68 7.42
C TRP A 181 -7.86 15.60 6.23
N LEU A 182 -9.12 15.98 6.02
CA LEU A 182 -9.56 16.76 4.88
C LEU A 182 -10.24 18.05 5.32
N GLN A 183 -9.87 19.16 4.71
CA GLN A 183 -10.65 20.40 4.73
C GLN A 183 -10.25 21.31 3.57
N ALA A 184 -10.97 22.41 3.37
CA ALA A 184 -10.51 23.47 2.47
C ALA A 184 -10.96 24.85 2.98
N ASN A 185 -10.16 25.89 2.71
CA ASN A 185 -10.62 27.26 2.88
C ASN A 185 -11.57 27.67 1.74
N SER A 186 -11.22 27.35 0.50
CA SER A 186 -12.07 27.59 -0.69
C SER A 186 -12.78 26.31 -1.13
N SER A 187 -12.10 25.43 -1.87
CA SER A 187 -12.62 24.10 -2.21
C SER A 187 -11.50 23.08 -2.42
N LEU A 188 -11.79 21.81 -2.13
CA LEU A 188 -10.98 20.66 -2.49
C LEU A 188 -11.85 19.70 -3.31
N ASN A 189 -11.45 19.39 -4.53
CA ASN A 189 -12.17 18.46 -5.41
C ASN A 189 -11.29 17.23 -5.65
N ILE A 190 -11.82 16.03 -5.42
CA ILE A 190 -11.11 14.77 -5.59
C ILE A 190 -11.89 13.87 -6.56
N ASP A 191 -11.21 13.38 -7.59
CA ASP A 191 -11.87 12.79 -8.77
C ASP A 191 -12.02 11.26 -8.71
N SER A 192 -11.39 10.62 -7.73
CA SER A 192 -11.28 9.17 -7.64
C SER A 192 -11.46 8.67 -6.20
N TYR A 193 -11.07 7.41 -5.98
CA TYR A 193 -11.06 6.78 -4.68
C TYR A 193 -10.23 7.55 -3.67
N ILE A 194 -10.74 7.59 -2.45
CA ILE A 194 -10.05 8.04 -1.25
C ILE A 194 -10.08 6.90 -0.26
N THR A 195 -8.90 6.43 0.13
CA THR A 195 -8.76 5.33 1.08
C THR A 195 -7.81 5.66 2.23
N ALA A 196 -8.12 5.14 3.42
CA ALA A 196 -7.26 5.27 4.59
C ALA A 196 -7.23 3.96 5.37
N SER A 197 -6.07 3.54 5.89
CA SER A 197 -6.01 2.43 6.85
C SER A 197 -6.46 2.86 8.25
N GLY A 198 -6.48 4.17 8.53
CA GLY A 198 -7.03 4.80 9.73
C GLY A 198 -8.45 5.32 9.49
N ASN A 199 -8.76 6.48 10.06
CA ASN A 199 -10.03 7.17 9.89
C ASN A 199 -9.93 8.26 8.80
N ILE A 200 -11.03 8.51 8.11
CA ILE A 200 -11.19 9.69 7.24
C ILE A 200 -11.98 10.75 8.00
N LEU A 201 -11.38 11.91 8.23
CA LEU A 201 -11.88 12.94 9.15
C LEU A 201 -11.96 14.31 8.46
N HIS A 202 -13.00 15.08 8.78
CA HIS A 202 -13.03 16.49 8.40
C HIS A 202 -12.31 17.35 9.46
N GLY A 203 -11.39 18.21 9.02
CA GLY A 203 -10.71 19.19 9.88
C GLY A 203 -9.19 19.14 9.81
N ARG A 204 -8.55 19.62 10.89
CA ARG A 204 -7.08 19.69 11.02
C ARG A 204 -6.58 18.52 11.86
N LYS A 205 -5.46 17.93 11.47
CA LYS A 205 -4.66 17.05 12.35
C LYS A 205 -3.93 17.88 13.42
N GLY A 206 -3.33 18.99 12.97
CA GLY A 206 -2.46 19.84 13.78
C GLY A 206 -3.11 21.12 14.31
N PRO A 207 -2.31 22.13 14.69
CA PRO A 207 -2.83 23.41 15.12
C PRO A 207 -3.56 24.13 13.97
N GLY A 208 -4.62 24.86 14.29
CA GLY A 208 -5.35 25.66 13.32
C GLY A 208 -6.85 25.63 13.55
N GLY A 209 -7.57 26.51 12.85
CA GLY A 209 -9.03 26.45 12.81
C GLY A 209 -9.51 25.43 11.79
N VAL A 210 -10.71 24.90 12.02
CA VAL A 210 -11.44 24.12 11.03
C VAL A 210 -12.01 25.07 9.98
N SER A 211 -11.72 24.79 8.71
CA SER A 211 -12.16 25.60 7.57
C SER A 211 -13.59 25.23 7.15
N SER A 212 -14.27 26.13 6.43
CA SER A 212 -15.68 25.94 6.04
C SER A 212 -15.90 25.70 4.54
N GLY A 213 -14.83 25.80 3.74
CA GLY A 213 -14.82 25.52 2.32
C GLY A 213 -15.05 24.04 2.07
N ASP A 214 -15.62 23.72 0.92
CA ASP A 214 -16.18 22.39 0.69
C ASP A 214 -15.10 21.37 0.28
N VAL A 215 -15.32 20.12 0.66
CA VAL A 215 -14.57 18.96 0.20
C VAL A 215 -15.50 18.11 -0.65
N ASN A 216 -15.26 18.10 -1.95
CA ASN A 216 -16.07 17.40 -2.94
C ASN A 216 -15.35 16.17 -3.46
N ILE A 217 -16.03 15.03 -3.45
CA ILE A 217 -15.46 13.75 -3.87
C ILE A 217 -16.36 13.18 -4.95
N LYS A 218 -15.77 12.83 -6.09
CA LYS A 218 -16.50 12.32 -7.24
C LYS A 218 -17.00 10.91 -6.95
N ASP A 219 -18.31 10.70 -6.97
CA ASP A 219 -18.95 9.40 -6.77
C ASP A 219 -18.71 8.41 -7.93
N GLY A 220 -19.16 7.17 -7.77
CA GLY A 220 -19.06 6.13 -8.80
C GLY A 220 -19.76 6.46 -10.12
N SER A 221 -20.66 7.44 -10.12
CA SER A 221 -21.40 7.92 -11.28
C SER A 221 -20.74 9.13 -11.96
N GLY A 222 -19.62 9.64 -11.41
CA GLY A 222 -18.87 10.76 -11.96
C GLY A 222 -19.30 12.14 -11.46
N ASN A 223 -20.18 12.23 -10.46
CA ASN A 223 -20.65 13.51 -9.91
C ASN A 223 -19.87 13.89 -8.65
N TYR A 224 -19.51 15.16 -8.51
CA TYR A 224 -18.94 15.65 -7.25
C TYR A 224 -20.00 15.70 -6.15
N ILE A 225 -19.75 14.98 -5.07
CA ILE A 225 -20.59 14.93 -3.88
C ILE A 225 -19.84 15.55 -2.71
N SER A 226 -20.45 16.59 -2.13
CA SER A 226 -19.91 17.32 -0.98
C SER A 226 -19.91 16.46 0.29
N MET A 227 -18.82 16.51 1.04
CA MET A 227 -18.67 15.95 2.39
C MET A 227 -19.51 16.70 3.43
N LYS A 228 -19.90 17.94 3.13
CA LYS A 228 -20.78 18.75 3.96
C LYS A 228 -22.22 18.26 3.86
N GLU A 229 -22.89 18.13 5.00
CA GLU A 229 -24.32 17.72 5.05
C GLU A 229 -25.26 18.91 5.21
N GLY A 230 -24.75 20.03 5.72
CA GLY A 230 -25.47 21.27 5.90
C GLY A 230 -24.93 22.06 7.11
N GLY A 231 -25.04 23.38 7.10
CA GLY A 231 -24.54 24.20 8.20
C GLY A 231 -23.05 23.98 8.50
N THR A 232 -22.75 23.45 9.67
CA THR A 232 -21.39 23.09 10.14
C THR A 232 -21.15 21.59 10.20
N ASP A 233 -22.09 20.77 9.73
CA ASP A 233 -22.06 19.33 9.85
C ASP A 233 -21.41 18.70 8.61
N TRP A 234 -20.58 17.69 8.88
CA TRP A 234 -19.76 16.98 7.89
C TRP A 234 -19.97 15.48 8.08
N LEU A 235 -20.01 14.75 6.98
CA LEU A 235 -20.01 13.29 7.04
C LEU A 235 -18.57 12.78 7.02
N ASP A 236 -18.14 12.20 8.13
CA ASP A 236 -16.82 11.60 8.29
C ASP A 236 -16.89 10.38 9.24
N ALA A 237 -15.72 9.85 9.61
CA ALA A 237 -15.61 8.65 10.43
C ALA A 237 -16.21 8.76 11.84
N ASP A 238 -16.56 9.96 12.33
CA ASP A 238 -17.26 10.13 13.62
C ASP A 238 -18.78 9.83 13.51
N ASP A 239 -19.31 9.62 12.29
CA ASP A 239 -20.70 9.21 12.09
C ASP A 239 -20.97 7.80 12.65
N GLY A 240 -22.07 7.65 13.40
CA GLY A 240 -22.45 6.37 14.02
C GLY A 240 -22.82 5.27 13.02
N HIS A 241 -23.01 5.61 11.75
CA HIS A 241 -23.32 4.70 10.64
C HIS A 241 -22.32 4.81 9.50
N TRP A 242 -21.09 5.26 9.78
CA TRP A 242 -20.08 5.63 8.80
C TRP A 242 -19.91 4.66 7.63
N TYR A 243 -19.81 3.34 7.88
CA TYR A 243 -19.70 2.32 6.84
C TYR A 243 -20.84 2.42 5.80
N ASP A 244 -22.09 2.45 6.26
CA ASP A 244 -23.26 2.51 5.37
C ASP A 244 -23.40 3.90 4.74
N SER A 245 -23.20 4.95 5.54
CA SER A 245 -23.33 6.36 5.13
C SER A 245 -22.34 6.71 4.01
N SER A 246 -21.07 6.31 4.16
CA SER A 246 -20.01 6.57 3.17
C SER A 246 -20.27 5.84 1.86
N ILE A 247 -20.58 4.53 1.93
CA ILE A 247 -20.90 3.72 0.75
C ILE A 247 -22.08 4.32 -0.02
N ALA A 248 -23.15 4.70 0.69
CA ALA A 248 -24.34 5.27 0.07
C ALA A 248 -24.05 6.62 -0.60
N LYS A 249 -23.28 7.49 0.04
CA LYS A 249 -23.02 8.85 -0.41
C LYS A 249 -22.06 8.93 -1.60
N TRP A 250 -21.02 8.09 -1.63
CA TRP A 250 -19.97 8.14 -2.66
C TRP A 250 -19.86 6.88 -3.52
N ASN A 251 -20.88 6.01 -3.51
CA ASN A 251 -20.89 4.71 -4.18
C ASN A 251 -19.64 3.87 -3.87
N GLY A 252 -19.21 3.89 -2.60
CA GLY A 252 -18.06 3.13 -2.13
C GLY A 252 -16.68 3.68 -2.55
N ARG A 253 -16.56 4.95 -2.97
CA ARG A 253 -15.25 5.56 -3.28
C ARG A 253 -14.51 6.12 -2.08
N VAL A 254 -15.18 6.32 -0.95
CA VAL A 254 -14.60 6.80 0.30
C VAL A 254 -14.61 5.63 1.27
N GLN A 255 -13.43 5.11 1.61
CA GLN A 255 -13.32 3.89 2.41
C GLN A 255 -12.17 4.01 3.40
N ASP A 256 -12.40 3.63 4.64
CA ASP A 256 -11.40 3.69 5.70
C ASP A 256 -11.24 2.31 6.38
N SER A 257 -10.61 2.27 7.56
CA SER A 257 -10.44 1.04 8.35
C SER A 257 -11.74 0.23 8.55
N THR A 258 -12.89 0.90 8.73
CA THR A 258 -14.19 0.24 8.94
C THR A 258 -14.67 -0.52 7.71
N HIS A 259 -14.13 -0.20 6.54
CA HIS A 259 -14.39 -0.84 5.26
C HIS A 259 -13.41 -1.99 4.97
N GLY A 260 -12.49 -2.29 5.89
CA GLY A 260 -11.44 -3.30 5.72
C GLY A 260 -10.20 -2.78 4.98
N GLN A 261 -10.01 -1.46 4.88
CA GLN A 261 -8.78 -0.88 4.37
C GLN A 261 -7.66 -1.05 5.41
N GLY A 262 -6.55 -1.67 5.00
CA GLY A 262 -5.33 -1.80 5.79
C GLY A 262 -4.19 -0.98 5.18
N PRO A 263 -3.04 -0.87 5.87
CA PRO A 263 -1.87 -0.23 5.30
C PRO A 263 -1.38 -1.03 4.08
N LEU A 264 -0.94 -0.30 3.06
CA LEU A 264 -0.36 -0.84 1.84
C LEU A 264 1.15 -0.78 1.95
N GLU A 265 1.76 -1.92 2.29
CA GLU A 265 3.19 -1.99 2.56
C GLU A 265 4.03 -2.29 1.31
N LEU A 266 5.24 -1.74 1.31
CA LEU A 266 6.24 -2.04 0.30
C LEU A 266 6.84 -3.44 0.56
N PRO A 267 7.20 -4.21 -0.47
CA PRO A 267 7.73 -5.56 -0.31
C PRO A 267 9.22 -5.56 0.07
N LEU A 268 9.60 -4.83 1.12
CA LEU A 268 10.99 -4.71 1.56
C LEU A 268 11.50 -6.00 2.19
N ASN A 269 12.81 -6.19 2.17
CA ASN A 269 13.51 -7.31 2.76
C ASN A 269 13.84 -7.01 4.22
N SER A 270 13.32 -7.83 5.14
CA SER A 270 13.72 -7.86 6.57
C SER A 270 13.48 -6.57 7.38
N THR A 271 12.75 -5.59 6.84
CA THR A 271 12.42 -4.31 7.47
C THR A 271 11.06 -3.82 6.97
N ASP A 272 10.37 -3.05 7.81
CA ASP A 272 9.13 -2.33 7.44
C ASP A 272 9.40 -0.83 7.20
N ASP A 273 10.67 -0.41 7.18
CA ASP A 273 11.07 0.99 7.03
C ASP A 273 11.30 1.36 5.55
N PRO A 274 10.39 2.11 4.91
CA PRO A 274 10.52 2.50 3.51
C PRO A 274 11.66 3.48 3.22
N HIS A 275 12.23 4.12 4.24
CA HIS A 275 13.42 4.97 4.06
C HIS A 275 14.61 4.17 3.52
N LYS A 276 14.64 2.85 3.77
CA LYS A 276 15.67 1.93 3.26
C LYS A 276 15.80 1.88 1.75
N LEU A 277 14.76 2.27 1.00
CA LEU A 277 14.85 2.40 -0.45
C LEU A 277 15.92 3.42 -0.88
N ILE A 278 16.06 4.52 -0.15
CA ILE A 278 16.95 5.60 -0.53
C ILE A 278 18.27 5.61 0.24
N GLU A 279 18.40 4.86 1.32
CA GLU A 279 19.67 4.67 2.03
C GLU A 279 20.67 3.85 1.23
N ARG A 280 21.97 3.96 1.55
CA ARG A 280 23.02 3.17 0.90
C ARG A 280 22.79 1.67 1.02
N ALA A 281 23.39 0.93 0.08
CA ALA A 281 23.46 -0.53 0.11
C ALA A 281 24.40 -1.06 1.22
N ASP A 282 25.28 -0.20 1.74
CA ASP A 282 26.20 -0.53 2.82
C ASP A 282 25.47 -1.10 4.05
N GLY A 283 26.14 -2.01 4.76
CA GLY A 283 25.53 -2.70 5.90
C GLY A 283 24.54 -3.81 5.53
N GLY A 284 24.41 -4.14 4.24
CA GLY A 284 23.58 -5.25 3.76
C GLY A 284 22.14 -4.85 3.42
N ASN A 285 21.90 -3.58 3.10
CA ASN A 285 20.60 -3.07 2.68
C ASN A 285 20.34 -3.44 1.20
N THR A 286 19.69 -4.57 0.98
CA THR A 286 19.40 -5.08 -0.37
C THR A 286 18.22 -4.39 -1.06
N ASP A 287 17.48 -3.52 -0.35
CA ASP A 287 16.33 -2.79 -0.90
C ASP A 287 16.73 -1.42 -1.48
N SER A 288 17.97 -0.99 -1.26
CA SER A 288 18.49 0.28 -1.73
C SER A 288 18.43 0.39 -3.26
N TYR A 289 18.03 1.57 -3.76
CA TYR A 289 18.18 1.91 -5.17
C TYR A 289 19.65 1.98 -5.62
N GLU A 290 20.62 2.02 -4.70
CA GLU A 290 22.03 1.87 -5.05
C GLU A 290 22.31 0.51 -5.71
N GLU A 291 21.63 -0.56 -5.28
CA GLU A 291 21.75 -1.91 -5.87
C GLU A 291 21.13 -2.00 -7.27
N LEU A 292 20.22 -1.07 -7.58
CA LEU A 292 19.54 -0.99 -8.88
C LEU A 292 20.23 0.01 -9.82
N ALA A 293 21.08 0.91 -9.31
CA ALA A 293 21.66 1.97 -10.12
C ALA A 293 22.72 1.46 -11.11
N THR A 294 22.80 2.14 -12.26
CA THR A 294 23.90 1.96 -13.23
C THR A 294 24.76 3.20 -13.38
N LEU A 295 24.36 4.31 -12.75
CA LEU A 295 25.18 5.49 -12.49
C LEU A 295 24.98 5.86 -11.02
N LYS A 296 26.06 6.07 -10.26
CA LYS A 296 25.94 6.50 -8.87
C LYS A 296 26.97 7.54 -8.46
N PHE A 297 26.60 8.36 -7.50
CA PHE A 297 27.42 9.41 -6.92
C PHE A 297 27.51 9.18 -5.42
N ILE A 298 28.70 8.83 -4.93
CA ILE A 298 28.93 8.44 -3.55
C ILE A 298 30.09 9.27 -2.99
N ASP A 299 29.84 10.04 -1.94
CA ASP A 299 30.86 10.83 -1.21
C ASP A 299 31.76 11.68 -2.14
N GLY A 300 31.14 12.38 -3.09
CA GLY A 300 31.83 13.23 -4.06
C GLY A 300 32.49 12.49 -5.23
N GLU A 301 32.38 11.17 -5.33
CA GLU A 301 32.85 10.37 -6.46
C GLU A 301 31.70 9.86 -7.32
N ALA A 302 31.84 9.95 -8.65
CA ALA A 302 30.90 9.41 -9.62
C ALA A 302 31.40 8.07 -10.18
N PHE A 303 30.51 7.10 -10.27
CA PHE A 303 30.76 5.77 -10.79
C PHE A 303 29.73 5.38 -11.84
N GLU A 304 30.20 4.83 -12.96
CA GLU A 304 29.35 4.28 -14.03
C GLU A 304 29.56 2.76 -14.12
N LEU A 305 28.46 2.01 -14.23
CA LEU A 305 28.50 0.56 -14.42
C LEU A 305 28.64 0.24 -15.92
N VAL A 306 29.79 -0.30 -16.30
CA VAL A 306 30.00 -0.82 -17.67
C VAL A 306 30.13 -2.33 -17.61
N GLY A 307 29.13 -3.02 -18.14
CA GLY A 307 29.00 -4.47 -18.03
C GLY A 307 28.74 -4.89 -16.58
N SER A 308 29.77 -5.31 -15.86
CA SER A 308 29.67 -5.69 -14.43
C SER A 308 30.76 -5.06 -13.59
N THR A 309 31.36 -3.96 -14.08
CA THR A 309 32.46 -3.26 -13.41
C THR A 309 32.10 -1.80 -13.24
N TRP A 310 32.19 -1.32 -12.00
CA TRP A 310 32.08 0.08 -11.66
C TRP A 310 33.37 0.81 -12.03
N ASN A 311 33.25 1.83 -12.88
CA ASN A 311 34.36 2.69 -13.28
C ASN A 311 34.19 4.05 -12.61
N ASN A 312 35.23 4.54 -11.91
CA ASN A 312 35.22 5.89 -11.39
C ASN A 312 35.38 6.88 -12.56
N VAL A 313 34.35 7.68 -12.79
CA VAL A 313 34.24 8.64 -13.90
C VAL A 313 34.27 10.10 -13.42
N THR A 314 34.51 10.32 -12.12
CA THR A 314 34.49 11.63 -11.44
C THR A 314 35.29 12.71 -12.18
N ALA A 315 36.54 12.41 -12.53
CA ALA A 315 37.43 13.39 -13.15
C ALA A 315 36.95 13.79 -14.56
N ASP A 316 36.39 12.84 -15.32
CA ASP A 316 35.90 13.08 -16.67
C ASP A 316 34.61 13.90 -16.64
N MET A 317 33.65 13.51 -15.79
CA MET A 317 32.39 14.23 -15.60
C MET A 317 32.59 15.67 -15.12
N ASN A 318 33.55 15.90 -14.20
CA ASN A 318 33.94 17.26 -13.79
C ASN A 318 34.54 18.06 -14.96
N SER A 319 35.42 17.43 -15.77
CA SER A 319 36.07 18.11 -16.90
C SER A 319 35.09 18.53 -18.00
N LYS A 320 34.00 17.78 -18.16
CA LYS A 320 32.88 18.04 -19.07
C LYS A 320 31.81 18.95 -18.47
N GLY A 321 31.91 19.27 -17.18
CA GLY A 321 30.94 20.10 -16.48
C GLY A 321 29.56 19.45 -16.34
N ILE A 322 29.51 18.12 -16.30
CA ILE A 322 28.30 17.34 -16.01
C ILE A 322 28.00 17.40 -14.52
N ILE A 323 29.06 17.32 -13.70
CA ILE A 323 28.98 17.51 -12.26
C ILE A 323 29.88 18.64 -11.79
N ARG A 324 29.48 19.28 -10.69
CA ARG A 324 30.31 20.19 -9.90
C ARG A 324 29.76 20.31 -8.48
N LEU A 325 30.58 20.80 -7.56
CA LEU A 325 30.10 21.22 -6.24
C LEU A 325 29.69 22.68 -6.26
N ASP A 326 28.60 23.01 -5.58
CA ASP A 326 28.13 24.37 -5.38
C ASP A 326 27.59 24.55 -3.95
N THR A 327 27.19 25.78 -3.61
CA THR A 327 26.61 26.08 -2.29
C THR A 327 25.53 27.15 -2.39
N PHE A 328 24.42 26.93 -1.70
CA PHE A 328 23.34 27.91 -1.54
C PHE A 328 22.64 27.74 -0.19
N HIS A 329 21.87 28.73 0.23
CA HIS A 329 21.15 28.69 1.51
C HIS A 329 19.71 28.16 1.34
N ASP A 330 19.35 27.15 2.13
CA ASP A 330 17.97 26.71 2.28
C ASP A 330 17.34 27.42 3.49
N ALA A 331 16.46 28.39 3.21
CA ALA A 331 15.83 29.19 4.25
C ALA A 331 14.72 28.46 5.05
N ARG A 332 14.28 27.27 4.62
CA ARG A 332 13.41 26.40 5.44
C ARG A 332 14.24 25.69 6.49
N GLU A 333 15.37 25.14 6.09
CA GLU A 333 16.26 24.38 6.95
C GLU A 333 17.13 25.30 7.82
N GLY A 334 17.39 26.53 7.35
CA GLY A 334 18.28 27.48 8.00
C GLY A 334 19.75 27.13 7.83
N GLU A 335 20.07 26.29 6.85
CA GLU A 335 21.40 25.70 6.62
C GLU A 335 21.94 26.06 5.24
N ASP A 336 23.27 26.01 5.11
CA ASP A 336 23.95 26.13 3.84
C ASP A 336 24.07 24.74 3.20
N VAL A 337 23.37 24.57 2.08
CA VAL A 337 23.35 23.35 1.27
C VAL A 337 24.66 23.22 0.51
N ILE A 338 25.33 22.08 0.66
CA ILE A 338 26.51 21.71 -0.13
C ILE A 338 26.01 20.77 -1.23
N SER A 339 25.76 21.32 -2.41
CA SER A 339 25.12 20.57 -3.49
C SER A 339 26.15 19.97 -4.45
N THR A 340 25.96 18.70 -4.77
CA THR A 340 26.45 18.17 -6.05
C THR A 340 25.45 18.56 -7.12
N GLU A 341 25.87 19.42 -8.04
CA GLU A 341 25.12 19.80 -9.23
C GLU A 341 25.24 18.71 -10.27
N LEU A 342 24.11 18.24 -10.80
CA LEU A 342 24.05 17.32 -11.92
C LEU A 342 23.32 18.01 -13.09
N ASP A 343 24.04 18.17 -14.20
CA ASP A 343 23.53 18.70 -15.46
C ASP A 343 23.01 17.53 -16.31
N ILE A 344 21.68 17.41 -16.41
CA ILE A 344 21.01 16.25 -17.03
C ILE A 344 21.22 16.23 -18.54
N GLU A 345 21.09 17.36 -19.22
CA GLU A 345 21.36 17.48 -20.67
C GLU A 345 22.79 17.05 -21.00
N LYS A 346 23.79 17.59 -20.28
CA LYS A 346 25.19 17.18 -20.51
C LYS A 346 25.47 15.73 -20.18
N MET A 347 24.80 15.16 -19.17
CA MET A 347 24.94 13.74 -18.85
C MET A 347 24.53 12.87 -20.06
N TYR A 348 23.42 13.21 -20.72
CA TYR A 348 22.99 12.52 -21.94
C TYR A 348 23.96 12.78 -23.11
N ASP A 349 24.26 14.05 -23.41
CA ASP A 349 25.11 14.44 -24.55
C ASP A 349 26.51 13.82 -24.51
N GLU A 350 27.08 13.68 -23.32
CA GLU A 350 28.42 13.13 -23.10
C GLU A 350 28.45 11.61 -22.94
N GLY A 351 27.28 10.95 -23.03
CA GLY A 351 27.14 9.51 -23.05
C GLY A 351 27.20 8.84 -21.67
N TYR A 352 26.83 9.54 -20.60
CA TYR A 352 26.81 9.05 -19.22
C TYR A 352 25.41 8.64 -18.73
N ALA A 353 24.45 8.52 -19.64
CA ALA A 353 23.10 8.09 -19.28
C ALA A 353 23.13 6.73 -18.56
N PRO A 354 22.41 6.56 -17.43
CA PRO A 354 22.33 5.27 -16.77
C PRO A 354 21.70 4.24 -17.72
N SER A 355 22.41 3.14 -17.97
CA SER A 355 22.00 2.11 -18.94
C SER A 355 20.64 1.46 -18.66
N ASN A 356 20.16 1.52 -17.42
CA ASN A 356 18.83 1.05 -17.02
C ASN A 356 17.90 2.17 -16.54
N GLY A 357 18.29 3.44 -16.73
CA GLY A 357 17.50 4.58 -16.30
C GLY A 357 17.56 4.89 -14.81
N VAL A 358 18.45 4.28 -14.01
CA VAL A 358 18.53 4.52 -12.55
C VAL A 358 19.84 5.21 -12.15
N ILE A 359 19.69 6.37 -11.50
CA ILE A 359 20.76 7.13 -10.83
C ILE A 359 20.58 7.01 -9.33
N TYR A 360 21.69 6.78 -8.61
CA TYR A 360 21.70 6.85 -7.15
C TYR A 360 22.68 7.92 -6.62
N PHE A 361 22.29 8.66 -5.59
CA PHE A 361 23.13 9.67 -4.93
C PHE A 361 23.13 9.49 -3.42
N ALA A 362 24.31 9.43 -2.82
CA ALA A 362 24.47 9.59 -1.38
C ALA A 362 25.78 10.28 -1.04
N ASP A 363 25.75 11.25 -0.16
CA ASP A 363 26.92 12.00 0.28
C ASP A 363 26.80 12.29 1.78
N ASP A 364 27.82 11.93 2.53
CA ASP A 364 27.94 12.25 3.96
C ASP A 364 28.82 13.50 4.18
N ASN A 365 29.49 13.99 3.14
CA ASN A 365 30.45 15.11 3.18
C ASN A 365 31.44 15.01 4.37
N GLY A 366 31.91 13.78 4.65
CA GLY A 366 32.77 13.47 5.79
C GLY A 366 32.13 13.69 7.17
N GLY A 367 30.80 13.65 7.27
CA GLY A 367 30.00 13.79 8.48
C GLY A 367 29.68 15.23 8.90
N SER A 368 29.79 16.20 7.98
CA SER A 368 29.54 17.62 8.29
C SER A 368 28.86 18.39 7.17
N GLY A 369 27.96 19.31 7.51
CA GLY A 369 27.22 20.14 6.54
C GLY A 369 25.87 19.54 6.14
N TYR A 370 25.24 20.13 5.13
CA TYR A 370 23.94 19.73 4.61
C TYR A 370 24.07 19.31 3.13
N PRO A 371 24.56 18.09 2.87
CA PRO A 371 24.78 17.60 1.51
C PRO A 371 23.46 17.38 0.78
N ALA A 372 23.42 17.67 -0.53
CA ALA A 372 22.25 17.48 -1.35
C ALA A 372 22.62 17.20 -2.82
N LEU A 373 21.68 16.61 -3.56
CA LEU A 373 21.73 16.57 -5.01
C LEU A 373 20.90 17.72 -5.58
N ARG A 374 21.47 18.51 -6.50
CA ARG A 374 20.67 19.44 -7.32
C ARG A 374 20.75 19.08 -8.79
N ILE A 375 19.60 18.82 -9.40
CA ILE A 375 19.49 18.51 -10.82
C ILE A 375 19.08 19.76 -11.62
N SER A 376 19.73 19.98 -12.75
CA SER A 376 19.55 21.15 -13.62
C SER A 376 19.57 20.75 -15.09
N ASN A 377 19.09 21.65 -15.96
CA ASN A 377 19.01 21.43 -17.42
C ASN A 377 18.33 20.10 -17.77
N GLY A 378 17.23 19.79 -17.08
CA GLY A 378 16.48 18.54 -17.27
C GLY A 378 15.20 18.73 -18.09
N GLU A 379 15.07 19.80 -18.86
CA GLU A 379 13.85 20.15 -19.61
C GLU A 379 13.40 19.00 -20.54
N GLU A 380 14.35 18.37 -21.21
CA GLU A 380 14.15 17.19 -22.06
C GLU A 380 14.98 16.01 -21.51
N LEU A 381 14.37 14.82 -21.49
CA LEU A 381 15.04 13.56 -21.16
C LEU A 381 15.10 12.67 -22.41
N ASP A 382 16.23 12.01 -22.66
CA ASP A 382 16.36 11.10 -23.81
C ASP A 382 15.59 9.79 -23.62
N ASP A 383 15.51 9.31 -22.37
CA ASP A 383 14.84 8.06 -21.99
C ASP A 383 14.23 8.16 -20.58
N GLY A 384 13.53 7.11 -20.13
CA GLY A 384 13.00 7.03 -18.77
C GLY A 384 14.10 7.13 -17.71
N LEU A 385 13.81 7.84 -16.61
CA LEU A 385 14.81 8.17 -15.60
C LEU A 385 14.24 8.14 -14.17
N THR A 386 14.88 7.39 -13.29
CA THR A 386 14.64 7.40 -11.85
C THR A 386 15.89 7.88 -11.14
N ILE A 387 15.75 8.93 -10.35
CA ILE A 387 16.82 9.50 -9.53
C ILE A 387 16.47 9.20 -8.09
N ALA A 388 17.27 8.39 -7.40
CA ALA A 388 17.11 8.10 -5.99
C ALA A 388 18.26 8.68 -5.18
N SER A 389 17.95 9.26 -4.02
CA SER A 389 18.95 9.90 -3.18
C SER A 389 18.67 9.71 -1.70
N GLU A 390 19.69 9.31 -0.95
CA GLU A 390 19.64 9.30 0.52
C GLU A 390 19.48 10.72 1.09
N ASN A 391 19.98 11.72 0.35
CA ASN A 391 20.00 13.12 0.72
C ASN A 391 18.80 13.89 0.13
N PRO A 392 18.59 15.14 0.54
CA PRO A 392 17.64 16.03 -0.10
C PRO A 392 17.96 16.25 -1.58
N VAL A 393 16.91 16.34 -2.41
CA VAL A 393 17.01 16.58 -3.85
C VAL A 393 16.36 17.91 -4.21
N TYR A 394 17.07 18.71 -4.99
CA TYR A 394 16.60 19.97 -5.54
C TYR A 394 16.50 19.86 -7.06
N THR A 395 15.40 20.30 -7.65
CA THR A 395 15.32 20.58 -9.08
C THR A 395 15.55 22.07 -9.31
N LYS A 396 16.22 22.43 -10.41
CA LYS A 396 16.36 23.81 -10.86
C LYS A 396 15.89 23.94 -12.29
N GLY A 397 14.81 24.69 -12.46
CA GLY A 397 14.20 24.92 -13.76
C GLY A 397 13.11 23.92 -14.12
N ASP A 398 12.73 23.94 -15.39
CA ASP A 398 11.83 22.94 -15.96
C ASP A 398 12.49 21.56 -15.94
N PHE A 399 11.67 20.53 -15.70
CA PHE A 399 12.11 19.14 -15.70
C PHE A 399 11.12 18.25 -16.46
N ASN A 400 11.62 17.56 -17.48
CA ASN A 400 10.87 16.63 -18.32
C ASN A 400 9.61 17.27 -18.94
N SER A 401 9.69 18.56 -19.28
CA SER A 401 8.60 19.34 -19.85
C SER A 401 8.50 19.19 -21.37
N VAL A 402 9.60 18.82 -22.03
CA VAL A 402 9.70 18.55 -23.48
C VAL A 402 9.78 17.05 -23.71
N ASN A 403 8.99 16.55 -24.68
CA ASN A 403 8.98 15.14 -25.08
C ASN A 403 8.93 14.15 -23.90
N LYS A 404 8.06 14.46 -22.92
CA LYS A 404 7.92 13.80 -21.62
C LYS A 404 8.22 12.30 -21.65
N LYS A 405 9.13 11.87 -20.78
CA LYS A 405 9.49 10.47 -20.50
C LYS A 405 8.94 10.00 -19.15
N PRO A 406 8.86 8.69 -18.90
CA PRO A 406 8.61 8.17 -17.55
C PRO A 406 9.74 8.57 -16.59
N ALA A 407 9.45 9.47 -15.65
CA ALA A 407 10.47 9.99 -14.73
C ALA A 407 10.04 9.94 -13.26
N SER A 408 10.99 9.64 -12.37
CA SER A 408 10.78 9.77 -10.93
C SER A 408 11.98 10.34 -10.17
N ILE A 409 11.68 11.05 -9.08
CA ILE A 409 12.67 11.66 -8.17
C ILE A 409 12.38 11.16 -6.75
N MET A 410 13.37 10.57 -6.09
CA MET A 410 13.28 10.07 -4.73
C MET A 410 14.38 10.71 -3.88
N GLY A 411 14.02 11.25 -2.72
CA GLY A 411 14.95 11.96 -1.85
C GLY A 411 14.47 12.02 -0.42
N ASP A 412 15.38 12.26 0.54
CA ASP A 412 15.01 12.57 1.93
C ASP A 412 13.94 13.67 1.98
N ALA A 413 14.10 14.69 1.13
CA ALA A 413 13.07 15.65 0.78
C ALA A 413 13.27 16.16 -0.66
N VAL A 414 12.19 16.54 -1.35
CA VAL A 414 12.24 17.11 -2.70
C VAL A 414 11.81 18.57 -2.71
N THR A 415 12.69 19.43 -3.24
CA THR A 415 12.49 20.88 -3.36
C THR A 415 12.54 21.31 -4.82
N PHE A 416 11.62 22.19 -5.21
CA PHE A 416 11.52 22.72 -6.58
C PHE A 416 11.93 24.19 -6.64
N LEU A 417 12.95 24.48 -7.44
CA LEU A 417 13.48 25.83 -7.69
C LEU A 417 13.23 26.20 -9.15
N SER A 418 12.82 27.43 -9.40
CA SER A 418 12.64 27.94 -10.76
C SER A 418 13.98 28.22 -11.45
N ASP A 419 13.95 28.44 -12.77
CA ASP A 419 15.13 28.87 -13.54
C ASP A 419 15.76 30.16 -13.01
N ASN A 420 14.96 31.01 -12.37
CA ASN A 420 15.42 32.29 -11.84
C ASN A 420 16.03 32.18 -10.43
N PHE A 421 16.15 30.97 -9.87
CA PHE A 421 16.82 30.79 -8.59
C PHE A 421 18.31 31.13 -8.71
N ASP A 422 18.69 32.24 -8.06
CA ASP A 422 20.07 32.72 -7.97
C ASP A 422 20.64 32.38 -6.59
N ASP A 423 21.67 31.53 -6.59
CA ASP A 423 22.33 31.04 -5.39
C ASP A 423 22.89 32.19 -4.55
N ALA A 424 23.38 33.28 -5.18
CA ALA A 424 23.90 34.43 -4.46
C ALA A 424 22.80 35.18 -3.67
N LEU A 425 21.53 35.06 -4.09
CA LEU A 425 20.38 35.67 -3.42
C LEU A 425 19.76 34.76 -2.36
N SER A 426 20.22 33.51 -2.23
CA SER A 426 19.72 32.51 -1.28
C SER A 426 19.84 32.97 0.18
N TRP A 427 20.99 33.55 0.57
CA TRP A 427 21.23 34.16 1.89
C TRP A 427 20.47 35.46 2.15
N GLY A 428 19.82 36.00 1.12
CA GLY A 428 19.11 37.27 1.19
C GLY A 428 17.68 37.15 1.74
N SER A 429 16.96 38.27 1.66
CA SER A 429 15.53 38.31 1.98
C SER A 429 14.72 37.46 0.99
N LYS A 430 13.63 36.85 1.45
CA LYS A 430 12.64 36.17 0.59
C LYS A 430 12.25 36.98 -0.65
N SER A 431 12.04 38.29 -0.50
CA SER A 431 11.63 39.17 -1.60
C SER A 431 12.64 39.31 -2.75
N ALA A 432 13.89 38.88 -2.55
CA ALA A 432 14.91 38.90 -3.59
C ALA A 432 14.86 37.65 -4.50
N ARG A 433 14.24 36.56 -4.03
CA ARG A 433 14.15 35.28 -4.75
C ARG A 433 12.80 35.16 -5.44
N VAL A 434 12.64 35.86 -6.56
CA VAL A 434 11.36 35.86 -7.31
C VAL A 434 11.38 34.72 -8.32
N ALA A 435 10.41 33.81 -8.23
CA ALA A 435 10.35 32.66 -9.13
C ALA A 435 9.90 33.04 -10.55
N THR A 436 10.22 32.19 -11.50
CA THR A 436 9.58 32.11 -12.83
C THR A 436 8.55 30.98 -12.87
N ALA A 437 7.72 30.94 -13.91
CA ALA A 437 6.85 29.78 -14.12
C ALA A 437 7.72 28.56 -14.40
N THR A 438 7.35 27.40 -13.83
CA THR A 438 8.13 26.17 -13.94
C THR A 438 7.22 24.97 -14.12
N THR A 439 7.62 24.04 -14.98
CA THR A 439 6.92 22.78 -15.29
C THR A 439 7.80 21.59 -14.93
N VAL A 440 7.26 20.68 -14.11
CA VAL A 440 7.93 19.44 -13.74
C VAL A 440 7.01 18.26 -13.97
N ASN A 441 7.42 17.34 -14.85
CA ASN A 441 6.71 16.08 -15.06
C ASN A 441 7.54 14.93 -14.48
N ALA A 442 7.27 14.58 -13.23
CA ALA A 442 7.91 13.45 -12.56
C ALA A 442 7.05 13.01 -11.38
N SER A 443 6.95 11.69 -11.18
CA SER A 443 6.50 11.17 -9.89
C SER A 443 7.59 11.39 -8.85
N PHE A 444 7.24 11.57 -7.58
CA PHE A 444 8.27 11.69 -6.55
C PHE A 444 7.95 10.93 -5.27
N LEU A 445 9.01 10.40 -4.64
CA LEU A 445 8.99 9.86 -3.28
C LEU A 445 9.80 10.81 -2.40
N THR A 446 9.19 11.32 -1.36
CA THR A 446 9.83 12.33 -0.50
C THR A 446 9.49 12.09 0.96
N GLY A 447 10.36 12.55 1.85
CA GLY A 447 10.02 12.74 3.24
C GLY A 447 9.35 14.08 3.50
N ASN A 448 8.71 14.18 4.67
CA ASN A 448 8.24 15.45 5.24
C ASN A 448 8.45 15.45 6.77
N THR A 449 8.14 16.52 7.46
CA THR A 449 8.04 16.52 8.92
C THR A 449 6.66 16.08 9.37
N GLU A 450 6.53 15.56 10.59
CA GLU A 450 5.23 15.13 11.13
C GLU A 450 4.41 16.32 11.65
N THR A 451 3.11 16.35 11.34
CA THR A 451 2.20 17.31 11.99
C THR A 451 1.94 16.87 13.43
N THR A 452 2.14 17.79 14.36
CA THR A 452 1.89 17.60 15.79
C THR A 452 0.76 18.51 16.28
N SER A 453 0.36 18.39 17.55
CA SER A 453 -0.65 19.27 18.14
C SER A 453 -0.24 20.75 18.19
N THR A 454 1.06 21.06 18.10
CA THR A 454 1.59 22.42 18.20
C THR A 454 2.28 22.90 16.92
N ASN A 455 2.58 22.01 15.98
CA ASN A 455 3.31 22.33 14.76
C ASN A 455 2.62 21.72 13.54
N TYR A 456 2.32 22.54 12.54
CA TYR A 456 1.76 22.10 11.27
C TYR A 456 2.89 21.95 10.24
N ASN A 457 2.98 20.78 9.60
CA ASN A 457 4.04 20.49 8.62
C ASN A 457 3.80 21.09 7.22
N GLY A 458 2.66 21.76 7.01
CA GLY A 458 2.27 22.34 5.72
C GLY A 458 1.28 21.51 4.91
N GLY A 459 0.98 20.26 5.30
CA GLY A 459 0.03 19.39 4.58
C GLY A 459 0.50 19.01 3.17
N LEU A 460 -0.33 18.27 2.44
CA LEU A 460 -0.06 17.86 1.05
C LEU A 460 0.20 19.05 0.14
N GLU A 461 -0.53 20.16 0.33
CA GLU A 461 -0.41 21.35 -0.52
C GLU A 461 0.95 22.05 -0.44
N ASN A 462 1.82 21.62 0.49
CA ASN A 462 3.20 22.07 0.65
C ASN A 462 4.19 20.90 0.75
N LEU A 463 3.79 19.69 0.32
CA LEU A 463 4.70 18.55 0.20
C LEU A 463 5.80 18.82 -0.84
N PRO A 464 5.48 19.32 -2.06
CA PRO A 464 6.50 19.99 -2.87
C PRO A 464 7.05 21.19 -2.11
N ARG A 465 8.35 21.18 -1.81
CA ARG A 465 9.00 22.29 -1.08
C ARG A 465 9.42 23.39 -2.04
N PHE A 466 9.38 24.64 -1.57
CA PHE A 466 9.73 25.83 -2.34
C PHE A 466 10.53 26.81 -1.46
N LEU A 467 11.44 27.58 -2.08
CA LEU A 467 12.29 28.58 -1.39
C LEU A 467 12.16 30.00 -1.96
N GLU A 468 11.21 30.21 -2.87
CA GLU A 468 11.08 31.44 -3.67
C GLU A 468 9.70 32.10 -3.49
N VAL A 469 9.58 33.31 -4.02
CA VAL A 469 8.32 34.04 -4.16
C VAL A 469 7.63 33.60 -5.45
N TRP A 470 6.69 32.68 -5.32
CA TRP A 470 5.84 32.20 -6.42
C TRP A 470 4.50 32.95 -6.58
N SER A 471 4.25 34.00 -5.80
CA SER A 471 2.99 34.73 -5.86
C SER A 471 2.72 35.25 -7.29
N GLY A 472 1.66 34.75 -7.93
CA GLY A 472 1.33 35.07 -9.32
C GLY A 472 2.16 34.33 -10.38
N LYS A 473 2.90 33.28 -10.01
CA LYS A 473 3.66 32.38 -10.88
C LYS A 473 3.06 30.98 -10.80
N SER A 474 3.02 30.27 -11.92
CA SER A 474 2.54 28.89 -11.96
C SER A 474 3.67 27.91 -11.67
N PHE A 475 3.38 26.92 -10.84
CA PHE A 475 4.14 25.68 -10.79
C PHE A 475 3.23 24.58 -11.32
N THR A 476 3.58 24.08 -12.50
CA THR A 476 2.85 23.02 -13.20
C THR A 476 3.51 21.69 -12.89
N TRP A 477 2.74 20.74 -12.37
CA TRP A 477 3.26 19.42 -12.04
C TRP A 477 2.36 18.31 -12.55
N ARG A 478 2.95 17.28 -13.14
CA ARG A 478 2.30 16.02 -13.50
C ARG A 478 3.11 14.85 -12.93
N GLY A 479 2.44 13.93 -12.22
CA GLY A 479 3.07 12.73 -11.69
C GLY A 479 2.25 12.08 -10.59
N SER A 480 2.90 11.30 -9.74
CA SER A 480 2.37 10.80 -8.46
C SER A 480 3.12 11.41 -7.28
N MET A 481 2.40 11.92 -6.26
CA MET A 481 2.99 12.41 -5.02
C MET A 481 3.02 11.30 -3.97
N VAL A 482 4.21 10.88 -3.55
CA VAL A 482 4.35 9.84 -2.55
C VAL A 482 5.17 10.37 -1.35
N ASN A 483 4.62 10.21 -0.15
CA ASN A 483 5.33 10.46 1.09
C ASN A 483 5.40 9.18 1.93
N LEU A 484 6.56 8.53 2.02
CA LEU A 484 6.68 7.25 2.73
C LEU A 484 7.34 7.36 4.10
N TRP A 485 8.12 8.42 4.35
CA TRP A 485 8.90 8.58 5.57
C TRP A 485 8.83 10.00 6.11
N ASN A 486 9.27 10.15 7.36
CA ASN A 486 9.65 11.45 7.89
C ASN A 486 11.08 11.76 7.45
N SER A 487 11.33 12.98 6.94
CA SER A 487 12.69 13.40 6.55
C SER A 487 13.63 13.34 7.75
N VAL A 488 14.78 12.70 7.57
CA VAL A 488 15.86 12.58 8.55
C VAL A 488 16.81 13.77 8.44
N GLN A 489 17.04 14.26 7.23
CA GLN A 489 17.96 15.38 6.96
C GLN A 489 17.22 16.73 6.91
N ALA A 490 16.22 16.85 6.03
CA ALA A 490 15.45 18.06 5.80
C ALA A 490 14.27 18.21 6.78
N ASN A 491 14.58 18.43 8.05
CA ASN A 491 13.63 18.43 9.16
C ASN A 491 13.16 19.84 9.61
N GLY A 492 13.48 20.89 8.85
CA GLY A 492 13.07 22.26 9.10
C GLY A 492 11.55 22.46 9.10
N ASP A 493 11.08 23.28 10.05
CA ASP A 493 9.66 23.58 10.25
C ASP A 493 9.04 24.29 9.04
N TRP A 494 7.79 23.94 8.74
CA TRP A 494 7.06 24.64 7.71
C TRP A 494 6.65 26.05 8.15
N SER A 495 6.92 27.05 7.31
CA SER A 495 6.38 28.39 7.49
C SER A 495 6.33 29.18 6.18
N GLY A 496 5.41 30.13 6.07
CA GLY A 496 5.35 31.05 4.93
C GLY A 496 6.44 32.13 4.92
N THR A 497 7.48 32.04 5.76
CA THR A 497 8.50 33.10 5.89
C THR A 497 9.55 33.05 4.78
N TYR A 498 9.87 31.86 4.26
CA TYR A 498 10.91 31.62 3.27
C TYR A 498 10.39 31.51 1.82
N TYR A 499 9.10 31.26 1.61
CA TYR A 499 8.47 31.18 0.28
C TYR A 499 7.12 31.92 0.21
N SER A 500 6.51 31.96 -0.97
CA SER A 500 5.06 32.19 -1.13
C SER A 500 4.48 31.13 -2.06
N PRO A 501 3.22 30.70 -1.90
CA PRO A 501 2.67 29.61 -2.68
C PRO A 501 2.51 29.97 -4.18
N PRO A 502 2.75 29.01 -5.10
CA PRO A 502 2.48 29.19 -6.52
C PRO A 502 0.98 29.11 -6.83
N ILE A 503 0.63 29.50 -8.06
CA ILE A 503 -0.57 28.99 -8.73
C ILE A 503 -0.30 27.51 -9.02
N ARG A 504 -1.01 26.63 -8.30
CA ARG A 504 -0.82 25.17 -8.38
C ARG A 504 -1.62 24.63 -9.56
N ASP A 505 -0.92 24.27 -10.64
CA ASP A 505 -1.50 23.46 -11.71
C ASP A 505 -0.98 22.03 -11.54
N TRP A 506 -1.57 21.31 -10.58
CA TRP A 506 -1.12 19.97 -10.19
C TRP A 506 -2.16 18.95 -10.61
N ALA A 507 -1.72 17.89 -11.27
CA ALA A 507 -2.59 16.80 -11.64
C ALA A 507 -1.82 15.48 -11.67
N TYR A 508 -2.52 14.39 -11.38
CA TYR A 508 -2.00 13.07 -11.66
C TYR A 508 -1.66 12.91 -13.13
N ASP A 509 -0.54 12.25 -13.40
CA ASP A 509 -0.17 11.89 -14.76
C ASP A 509 -0.89 10.59 -15.17
N THR A 510 -1.90 10.71 -16.01
CA THR A 510 -2.68 9.56 -16.50
C THR A 510 -1.86 8.58 -17.33
N ASP A 511 -0.66 8.96 -17.80
CA ASP A 511 0.22 8.02 -18.47
C ASP A 511 0.68 6.91 -17.52
N LEU A 512 0.70 7.15 -16.20
CA LEU A 512 1.08 6.18 -15.17
C LEU A 512 0.05 5.06 -14.98
N ASP A 513 -1.15 5.18 -15.56
CA ASP A 513 -2.12 4.08 -15.63
C ASP A 513 -1.64 2.98 -16.59
N ASP A 514 -0.78 3.29 -17.56
CA ASP A 514 -0.15 2.30 -18.44
C ASP A 514 1.13 1.75 -17.77
N PRO A 515 1.20 0.45 -17.44
CA PRO A 515 2.38 -0.15 -16.83
C PRO A 515 3.66 -0.07 -17.69
N ASN A 516 3.56 0.27 -18.98
CA ASN A 516 4.72 0.49 -19.85
C ASN A 516 5.29 1.92 -19.76
N ASN A 517 4.55 2.85 -19.17
CA ASN A 517 4.95 4.26 -19.01
C ASN A 517 5.34 4.58 -17.56
N LEU A 518 5.64 3.55 -16.76
CA LEU A 518 6.13 3.72 -15.41
C LEU A 518 7.62 4.10 -15.41
N PRO A 519 8.07 5.01 -14.52
CA PRO A 519 9.48 5.28 -14.31
C PRO A 519 10.29 3.99 -14.08
N PRO A 520 11.56 3.92 -14.54
CA PRO A 520 12.41 2.76 -14.31
C PRO A 520 12.43 2.33 -12.84
N GLU A 521 12.30 1.03 -12.61
CA GLU A 521 12.29 0.43 -11.25
C GLU A 521 11.22 1.01 -10.30
N SER A 522 10.08 1.49 -10.83
CA SER A 522 8.99 2.05 -10.00
C SER A 522 8.64 1.17 -8.78
N PRO A 523 8.57 1.76 -7.55
CA PRO A 523 8.18 1.02 -6.35
C PRO A 523 6.79 0.40 -6.50
N VAL A 524 6.57 -0.71 -5.81
CA VAL A 524 5.28 -1.41 -5.77
C VAL A 524 4.83 -1.59 -4.34
N VAL A 525 3.51 -1.61 -4.11
CA VAL A 525 2.91 -2.10 -2.88
C VAL A 525 2.37 -3.50 -3.07
N ARG A 526 2.35 -4.26 -1.98
CA ARG A 526 1.91 -5.65 -1.96
C ARG A 526 0.48 -5.75 -1.47
N VAL A 527 -0.33 -6.54 -2.19
CA VAL A 527 -1.65 -6.97 -1.71
C VAL A 527 -1.75 -8.48 -1.71
N PHE A 528 -2.28 -9.01 -0.62
CA PHE A 528 -2.64 -10.42 -0.48
C PHE A 528 -4.16 -10.52 -0.34
N GLN A 529 -4.81 -11.18 -1.29
CA GLN A 529 -6.27 -11.27 -1.32
C GLN A 529 -6.75 -12.71 -1.53
N ARG A 530 -7.77 -13.09 -0.75
CA ARG A 530 -8.54 -14.31 -0.98
C ARG A 530 -9.48 -14.08 -2.16
N THR A 531 -9.40 -14.91 -3.20
CA THR A 531 -10.22 -14.79 -4.40
C THR A 531 -11.31 -15.84 -4.53
N GLY A 532 -11.24 -16.91 -3.74
CA GLY A 532 -12.29 -17.92 -3.71
C GLY A 532 -12.10 -18.90 -2.56
N TRP A 533 -13.21 -19.48 -2.12
CA TRP A 533 -13.25 -20.52 -1.09
C TRP A 533 -14.28 -21.57 -1.51
N LYS A 534 -13.94 -22.85 -1.33
CA LYS A 534 -14.85 -23.98 -1.57
C LYS A 534 -14.60 -25.08 -0.54
N GLU A 535 -15.67 -25.70 -0.09
CA GLU A 535 -15.65 -27.02 0.52
C GLU A 535 -15.78 -28.06 -0.60
N SER A 536 -14.75 -28.89 -0.78
CA SER A 536 -14.65 -29.77 -1.94
C SER A 536 -15.08 -31.21 -1.65
N ASP A 537 -15.01 -31.66 -0.40
CA ASP A 537 -15.45 -33.00 -0.01
C ASP A 537 -15.83 -33.09 1.47
N ILE A 538 -16.87 -33.88 1.74
CA ILE A 538 -17.30 -34.30 3.08
C ILE A 538 -17.45 -35.83 3.01
N GLY A 539 -16.65 -36.55 3.79
CA GLY A 539 -16.61 -38.00 3.73
C GLY A 539 -16.21 -38.65 5.06
N TYR A 540 -16.04 -39.97 5.03
CA TYR A 540 -15.52 -40.75 6.16
C TYR A 540 -14.33 -41.56 5.68
N THR A 541 -13.16 -41.37 6.28
CA THR A 541 -12.06 -42.31 6.12
C THR A 541 -12.29 -43.49 7.06
N ASN A 542 -12.36 -44.70 6.53
CA ASN A 542 -12.33 -45.90 7.36
C ASN A 542 -11.01 -45.91 8.13
N LEU A 543 -11.04 -45.64 9.43
CA LEU A 543 -9.96 -46.00 10.34
C LEU A 543 -9.92 -47.54 10.39
N ASP A 544 -9.24 -48.15 9.43
CA ASP A 544 -8.92 -49.58 9.50
C ASP A 544 -8.04 -49.78 10.73
N TYR A 545 -8.66 -50.19 11.83
CA TYR A 545 -8.04 -50.61 13.08
C TYR A 545 -7.21 -51.91 12.94
N SER A 546 -6.74 -52.25 11.72
CA SER A 546 -5.96 -53.46 11.45
C SER A 546 -4.44 -53.28 11.55
N ASP A 547 -3.92 -52.04 11.62
CA ASP A 547 -2.46 -51.79 11.65
C ASP A 547 -1.87 -51.51 13.05
N LEU A 548 -2.64 -51.70 14.13
CA LEU A 548 -2.12 -51.64 15.52
C LEU A 548 -2.07 -53.00 16.24
N ALA A 549 -2.19 -54.10 15.49
CA ALA A 549 -1.92 -55.43 16.02
C ALA A 549 -1.26 -56.30 14.96
N VAL A 550 0.07 -56.28 14.88
CA VAL A 550 0.96 -57.47 14.97
C VAL A 550 2.42 -56.98 14.96
N ASP A 551 3.12 -57.31 16.05
CA ASP A 551 4.57 -57.27 16.36
C ASP A 551 5.39 -55.96 16.28
#